data_AF-A0A2A6C7P2-F1
#
_entry.id   AF-A0A2A6C7P2-F1
#
_cell.length_a   1.000
_cell.length_b   1.000
_cell.length_c   1.000
_cell.angle_alpha   90.00
_cell.angle_beta   90.00
_cell.angle_gamma   90.00
#
_symmetry.space_group_name_H-M   'P 1'
#
loop_
_entity.id
_entity.type
_entity.pdbx_description
1 polymer ?
#
loop_
_entity_poly.entity_id
_entity_poly.type
_entity_poly.pdbx_seq_one_letter_code
_entity_poly.pdbx_strand_id
1 'polypeptide(L)'
;MVRHLLNASTLLRSISRLPPHHATTRTLLTKNTDSVSKGHLYAQAMYPEPTEARLDVHCDPSNPRTLSFDRVKEAAIAIKKADPHKFEGGVMHTELRHSFLISNRAEKDVHLKMELNQITGSFKERGGRFALHNLTDEQKKAGVFAASAGNHALALCWHGKQMGVPITVCMPRYINGYDHVDVLAGAGTIGIEILEQLDNVDAIVVPVGGGGLIAGIAVAVKALKPSVEIIGVESTLTASMKNALEQGAPVPTKISPTLADGLAVSVVGVNSFHNAKGKIDRMITVEEADIAVAVLRLIELEKVVPEGSGACGVAAILSGQLDDLKGRRVATIVSGGNIDSTALNRCIERGMAHDHRLIRFSVVVSDRCGAINELSQFIADLGVSIKDMDTDRPYQRHDIFSVRVNIIAETRGFEHAEKLNKALLKRYGQVDAVFKHMPYMAK
;
A
#
# COMPACT_ATOMS: atom_id res chain seq x y z
N MET A 1 12.34 -30.67 -3.36
CA MET A 1 12.37 -29.51 -4.28
C MET A 1 11.01 -28.80 -4.26
N VAL A 2 10.64 -28.25 -3.10
CA VAL A 2 9.49 -27.35 -2.90
C VAL A 2 9.96 -26.33 -1.87
N ARG A 3 10.16 -25.07 -2.31
CA ARG A 3 10.60 -23.95 -1.46
C ARG A 3 9.47 -23.58 -0.50
N HIS A 4 9.78 -23.55 0.80
CA HIS A 4 8.89 -23.01 1.83
C HIS A 4 8.65 -21.52 1.60
N LEU A 5 7.42 -21.15 1.25
CA LEU A 5 6.89 -19.80 1.38
C LEU A 5 6.80 -19.45 2.87
N LEU A 6 7.64 -18.52 3.31
CA LEU A 6 7.65 -18.01 4.69
C LEU A 6 6.43 -17.11 4.92
N ASN A 7 5.46 -17.60 5.70
CA ASN A 7 4.39 -16.79 6.27
C ASN A 7 4.93 -16.05 7.51
N ALA A 8 4.55 -14.78 7.70
CA ALA A 8 4.89 -13.95 8.86
C ALA A 8 4.64 -14.64 10.22
N SER A 9 3.64 -15.52 10.30
CA SER A 9 3.33 -16.34 11.48
C SER A 9 4.40 -17.40 11.81
N THR A 10 5.12 -17.91 10.81
CA THR A 10 6.17 -18.92 10.99
C THR A 10 7.48 -18.29 11.48
N LEU A 11 7.78 -17.07 11.01
CA LEU A 11 8.94 -16.30 11.47
C LEU A 11 8.83 -15.95 12.96
N LEU A 12 7.64 -15.52 13.40
CA LEU A 12 7.32 -15.19 14.80
C LEU A 12 7.45 -16.39 15.75
N ARG A 13 7.16 -17.62 15.29
CA ARG A 13 7.30 -18.84 16.12
C ARG A 13 8.75 -19.27 16.36
N SER A 14 9.68 -18.85 15.52
CA SER A 14 11.11 -19.18 15.69
C SER A 14 11.80 -18.37 16.80
N ILE A 15 11.15 -17.29 17.27
CA ILE A 15 11.69 -16.34 18.26
C ILE A 15 11.49 -16.85 19.71
N SER A 16 10.70 -17.91 19.93
CA SER A 16 10.32 -18.36 21.29
C SER A 16 11.28 -19.35 21.97
N ARG A 17 12.57 -19.40 21.58
CA ARG A 17 13.57 -20.35 22.15
C ARG A 17 14.81 -19.64 22.74
N LEU A 18 14.61 -18.57 23.51
CA LEU A 18 15.67 -17.97 24.33
C LEU A 18 15.50 -18.35 25.81
N PRO A 19 16.59 -18.65 26.55
CA PRO A 19 16.54 -19.09 27.94
C PRO A 19 16.16 -17.95 28.91
N PRO A 20 15.57 -18.25 30.08
CA PRO A 20 14.95 -17.26 30.94
C PRO A 20 15.93 -16.74 31.99
N HIS A 21 16.64 -15.65 31.73
CA HIS A 21 17.25 -14.86 32.78
C HIS A 21 17.01 -13.37 32.53
N HIS A 22 16.41 -12.71 33.52
CA HIS A 22 15.86 -11.33 33.54
C HIS A 22 14.44 -11.18 32.99
N ALA A 23 13.47 -11.63 33.79
CA ALA A 23 12.05 -11.39 33.59
C ALA A 23 11.64 -9.99 34.10
N THR A 24 11.27 -9.09 33.18
CA THR A 24 10.37 -7.94 33.45
C THR A 24 9.66 -7.46 32.20
N THR A 25 9.19 -8.36 31.33
CA THR A 25 8.09 -8.04 30.39
C THR A 25 7.42 -9.33 29.94
N ARG A 26 6.15 -9.53 30.31
CA ARG A 26 5.40 -10.74 29.96
C ARG A 26 4.81 -10.57 28.57
N THR A 27 5.25 -11.41 27.65
CA THR A 27 4.71 -11.61 26.29
C THR A 27 3.22 -11.93 26.36
N LEU A 28 2.36 -11.01 25.90
CA LEU A 28 0.93 -11.27 25.70
C LEU A 28 0.70 -11.84 24.29
N LEU A 29 1.11 -13.09 24.08
CA LEU A 29 0.59 -13.88 22.97
C LEU A 29 0.31 -15.32 23.45
N THR A 30 -0.97 -15.68 23.36
CA THR A 30 -1.60 -17.00 23.53
C THR A 30 -2.14 -17.37 24.93
N LYS A 31 -3.47 -17.27 25.11
CA LYS A 31 -4.41 -18.41 25.25
C LYS A 31 -5.80 -17.91 25.69
N ASN A 32 -6.84 -18.44 25.02
CA ASN A 32 -8.28 -18.34 25.30
C ASN A 32 -9.03 -17.04 24.96
N THR A 33 -10.13 -17.25 24.25
CA THR A 33 -11.06 -16.33 23.58
C THR A 33 -12.06 -15.62 24.48
N ASP A 34 -11.73 -15.32 25.74
CA ASP A 34 -12.66 -14.66 26.70
C ASP A 34 -12.09 -13.45 27.45
N SER A 35 -10.95 -12.89 27.03
CA SER A 35 -10.23 -11.85 27.80
C SER A 35 -10.22 -10.44 27.19
N VAL A 36 -11.00 -10.17 26.14
CA VAL A 36 -11.07 -8.84 25.52
C VAL A 36 -11.62 -7.76 26.47
N SER A 37 -12.44 -8.14 27.46
CA SER A 37 -13.01 -7.20 28.45
C SER A 37 -12.12 -6.95 29.68
N LYS A 38 -11.13 -7.80 29.98
CA LYS A 38 -10.25 -7.65 31.18
C LYS A 38 -8.89 -7.02 30.89
N GLY A 39 -8.48 -6.91 29.62
CA GLY A 39 -7.22 -6.27 29.22
C GLY A 39 -7.17 -4.76 29.46
N HIS A 40 -8.32 -4.09 29.56
CA HIS A 40 -8.38 -2.64 29.83
C HIS A 40 -8.11 -2.28 31.31
N LEU A 41 -8.43 -3.17 32.25
CA LEU A 41 -8.31 -2.87 33.69
C LEU A 41 -6.91 -3.14 34.27
N TYR A 42 -6.10 -4.00 33.64
CA TYR A 42 -4.76 -4.33 34.15
C TYR A 42 -3.65 -3.39 33.70
N ALA A 43 -3.86 -2.58 32.67
CA ALA A 43 -2.86 -1.62 32.19
C ALA A 43 -2.78 -0.34 33.06
N GLN A 44 -3.87 0.05 33.73
CA GLN A 44 -3.92 1.25 34.57
C GLN A 44 -3.31 1.08 35.97
N ALA A 45 -3.15 -0.15 36.46
CA ALA A 45 -2.77 -0.39 37.85
C ALA A 45 -1.24 -0.48 38.12
N MET A 46 -0.39 -0.54 37.10
CA MET A 46 1.06 -0.78 37.25
C MET A 46 1.99 0.32 36.72
N TYR A 47 1.45 1.37 36.10
CA TYR A 47 2.26 2.46 35.59
C TYR A 47 1.71 3.79 36.10
N PRO A 48 2.50 4.59 36.86
CA PRO A 48 2.12 5.97 37.09
C PRO A 48 1.96 6.66 35.73
N GLU A 49 0.90 7.45 35.59
CA GLU A 49 0.69 8.37 34.46
C GLU A 49 2.02 9.10 34.17
N PRO A 50 2.59 9.01 32.96
CA PRO A 50 3.86 9.63 32.67
C PRO A 50 3.70 11.14 32.78
N THR A 51 4.34 11.73 33.79
CA THR A 51 4.23 13.14 34.17
C THR A 51 4.81 14.14 33.16
N GLU A 52 5.35 13.68 32.04
CA GLU A 52 5.66 14.49 30.87
C GLU A 52 5.86 13.55 29.67
N ALA A 53 5.18 13.80 28.56
CA ALA A 53 5.41 13.04 27.34
C ALA A 53 6.83 13.35 26.82
N ARG A 54 7.84 12.57 27.22
CA ARG A 54 9.18 12.64 26.61
C ARG A 54 9.04 12.55 25.08
N LEU A 55 9.28 13.66 24.38
CA LEU A 55 9.28 13.74 22.92
C LEU A 55 10.43 12.88 22.38
N ASP A 56 10.22 12.26 21.22
CA ASP A 56 11.31 11.61 20.50
C ASP A 56 12.32 12.68 20.10
N VAL A 57 13.54 12.60 20.63
CA VAL A 57 14.62 13.56 20.35
C VAL A 57 15.02 13.60 18.88
N HIS A 58 14.62 12.60 18.10
CA HIS A 58 14.81 12.57 16.66
C HIS A 58 13.65 13.21 15.89
N CYS A 59 12.48 13.38 16.51
CA CYS A 59 11.27 13.92 15.89
C CYS A 59 10.72 15.09 16.74
N ASP A 60 11.51 16.16 16.86
CA ASP A 60 11.14 17.38 17.59
C ASP A 60 10.52 18.40 16.61
N PRO A 61 9.22 18.74 16.75
CA PRO A 61 8.58 19.76 15.92
C PRO A 61 9.23 21.14 16.02
N SER A 62 9.87 21.45 17.14
CA SER A 62 10.53 22.75 17.39
C SER A 62 11.91 22.83 16.73
N ASN A 63 12.51 21.68 16.43
CA ASN A 63 13.85 21.58 15.85
C ASN A 63 13.91 20.46 14.79
N PRO A 64 13.22 20.64 13.66
CA PRO A 64 13.22 19.64 12.60
C PRO A 64 14.62 19.47 12.02
N ARG A 65 15.02 18.22 11.83
CA ARG A 65 16.35 17.85 11.33
C ARG A 65 16.38 17.92 9.81
N THR A 66 17.41 18.56 9.27
CA THR A 66 17.65 18.67 7.83
C THR A 66 18.41 17.45 7.31
N LEU A 67 17.90 16.84 6.25
CA LEU A 67 18.55 15.78 5.49
C LEU A 67 19.39 16.40 4.36
N SER A 68 20.71 16.20 4.39
CA SER A 68 21.59 16.59 3.30
C SER A 68 21.67 15.52 2.22
N PHE A 69 21.98 15.92 0.98
CA PHE A 69 22.25 14.98 -0.10
C PHE A 69 23.48 14.09 0.19
N ASP A 70 24.50 14.62 0.85
CA ASP A 70 25.68 13.83 1.28
C ASP A 70 25.27 12.66 2.18
N ARG A 71 24.32 12.86 3.08
CA ARG A 71 23.79 11.78 3.93
C ARG A 71 23.07 10.70 3.13
N VAL A 72 22.38 11.06 2.05
CA VAL A 72 21.76 10.09 1.13
C VAL A 72 22.84 9.30 0.38
N LYS A 73 23.93 9.94 -0.07
CA LYS A 73 25.07 9.25 -0.70
C LYS A 73 25.75 8.28 0.26
N GLU A 74 25.97 8.69 1.51
CA GLU A 74 26.48 7.81 2.57
C GLU A 74 25.58 6.59 2.75
N ALA A 75 24.26 6.81 2.79
CA ALA A 75 23.28 5.72 2.87
C ALA A 75 23.40 4.77 1.68
N ALA A 76 23.51 5.28 0.45
CA ALA A 76 23.64 4.46 -0.77
C ALA A 76 24.87 3.55 -0.75
N ILE A 77 25.97 3.98 -0.12
CA ILE A 77 27.18 3.17 0.08
C ILE A 77 27.00 2.18 1.23
N ALA A 78 26.47 2.64 2.37
CA ALA A 78 26.35 1.85 3.59
C ALA A 78 25.39 0.67 3.44
N ILE A 79 24.26 0.83 2.73
CA ILE A 79 23.26 -0.23 2.59
C ILE A 79 23.73 -1.37 1.68
N LYS A 80 24.70 -1.13 0.78
CA LYS A 80 25.23 -2.11 -0.19
C LYS A 80 26.25 -3.08 0.42
N LYS A 81 26.96 -2.71 1.50
CA LYS A 81 28.04 -3.54 2.05
C LYS A 81 27.51 -4.83 2.71
N ALA A 82 27.78 -5.95 2.06
CA ALA A 82 27.76 -7.29 2.64
C ALA A 82 29.10 -7.59 3.31
N ASP A 83 29.06 -8.26 4.45
CA ASP A 83 30.21 -9.02 4.94
C ASP A 83 30.50 -10.15 3.93
N PRO A 84 31.66 -10.17 3.26
CA PRO A 84 31.97 -11.13 2.21
C PRO A 84 32.06 -12.59 2.70
N HIS A 85 32.04 -12.84 4.01
CA HIS A 85 32.04 -14.18 4.59
C HIS A 85 30.65 -14.69 5.00
N LYS A 86 29.60 -13.88 4.81
CA LYS A 86 28.20 -14.27 5.03
C LYS A 86 27.48 -14.20 3.69
N PHE A 87 26.79 -15.28 3.31
CA PHE A 87 26.04 -15.41 2.04
C PHE A 87 24.89 -14.39 1.87
N GLU A 88 24.71 -13.46 2.82
CA GLU A 88 23.58 -12.54 2.95
C GLU A 88 24.08 -11.23 3.61
N GLY A 89 23.89 -10.07 2.96
CA GLY A 89 24.15 -8.80 3.66
C GLY A 89 23.96 -7.55 2.81
N GLY A 90 22.77 -6.99 2.73
CA GLY A 90 22.60 -5.72 2.02
C GLY A 90 21.16 -5.46 1.63
N VAL A 91 20.89 -4.24 1.23
CA VAL A 91 19.68 -3.94 0.45
C VAL A 91 19.96 -4.33 -0.99
N MET A 92 19.00 -5.00 -1.64
CA MET A 92 19.14 -5.34 -3.05
C MET A 92 18.99 -4.10 -3.93
N HIS A 93 19.80 -4.04 -4.98
CA HIS A 93 19.63 -3.06 -6.05
C HIS A 93 18.48 -3.50 -6.96
N THR A 94 17.26 -3.04 -6.66
CA THR A 94 16.04 -3.48 -7.33
C THR A 94 15.99 -3.02 -8.79
N GLU A 95 15.33 -3.81 -9.64
CA GLU A 95 15.11 -3.44 -11.03
C GLU A 95 14.24 -2.17 -11.16
N LEU A 96 14.55 -1.36 -12.17
CA LEU A 96 13.66 -0.34 -12.70
C LEU A 96 13.11 -0.87 -14.04
N ARG A 97 11.95 -1.50 -13.97
CA ARG A 97 11.37 -2.26 -15.08
C ARG A 97 10.57 -1.32 -15.99
N HIS A 98 10.89 -1.29 -17.28
CA HIS A 98 10.01 -0.66 -18.27
C HIS A 98 8.73 -1.51 -18.46
N SER A 99 7.57 -0.91 -18.22
CA SER A 99 6.28 -1.60 -18.35
C SER A 99 5.64 -1.26 -19.69
N PHE A 100 5.82 -2.11 -20.69
CA PHE A 100 5.26 -1.87 -22.04
C PHE A 100 3.72 -1.75 -22.03
N LEU A 101 3.04 -2.61 -21.27
CA LEU A 101 1.58 -2.68 -21.27
C LEU A 101 0.93 -1.51 -20.53
N ILE A 102 1.51 -1.08 -19.39
CA ILE A 102 1.04 0.12 -18.68
C ILE A 102 1.38 1.37 -19.49
N SER A 103 2.56 1.41 -20.12
CA SER A 103 2.97 2.51 -20.99
C SER A 103 1.99 2.76 -22.13
N ASN A 104 1.64 1.69 -22.86
CA ASN A 104 0.67 1.76 -23.95
C ASN A 104 -0.72 2.19 -23.46
N ARG A 105 -1.14 1.73 -22.27
CA ARG A 105 -2.45 2.08 -21.70
C ARG A 105 -2.51 3.53 -21.20
N ALA A 106 -1.42 4.05 -20.66
CA ALA A 106 -1.35 5.38 -20.08
C ALA A 106 -0.85 6.47 -21.05
N GLU A 107 -0.42 6.07 -22.26
CA GLU A 107 0.25 6.93 -23.25
C GLU A 107 1.48 7.66 -22.68
N LYS A 108 2.26 6.96 -21.84
CA LYS A 108 3.46 7.46 -21.13
C LYS A 108 4.56 6.39 -21.21
N ASP A 109 5.83 6.76 -21.16
CA ASP A 109 6.94 5.80 -21.06
C ASP A 109 7.16 5.45 -19.57
N VAL A 110 6.48 4.41 -19.10
CA VAL A 110 6.32 4.09 -17.67
C VAL A 110 7.35 3.06 -17.22
N HIS A 111 8.09 3.43 -16.18
CA HIS A 111 9.05 2.59 -15.49
C HIS A 111 8.65 2.32 -14.04
N LEU A 112 8.76 1.07 -13.60
CA LEU A 112 8.36 0.58 -12.28
C LEU A 112 9.61 0.26 -11.45
N LYS A 113 9.84 1.00 -10.37
CA LYS A 113 10.90 0.69 -9.42
C LYS A 113 10.41 -0.36 -8.43
N MET A 114 10.93 -1.58 -8.56
CA MET A 114 10.35 -2.80 -7.97
C MET A 114 10.79 -3.04 -6.52
N GLU A 115 10.47 -2.12 -5.62
CA GLU A 115 10.81 -2.24 -4.19
C GLU A 115 10.05 -3.37 -3.47
N LEU A 116 8.94 -3.85 -4.04
CA LEU A 116 8.27 -5.08 -3.59
C LEU A 116 9.18 -6.32 -3.66
N ASN A 117 10.22 -6.29 -4.51
CA ASN A 117 11.16 -7.41 -4.67
C ASN A 117 12.23 -7.45 -3.57
N GLN A 118 12.27 -6.49 -2.63
CA GLN A 118 13.15 -6.57 -1.46
C GLN A 118 12.85 -7.83 -0.63
N ILE A 119 13.79 -8.29 0.21
CA ILE A 119 13.66 -9.56 0.94
C ILE A 119 12.45 -9.57 1.89
N THR A 120 12.18 -8.43 2.51
CA THR A 120 11.06 -8.14 3.43
C THR A 120 9.83 -7.64 2.69
N GLY A 121 9.86 -7.64 1.35
CA GLY A 121 8.73 -7.29 0.49
C GLY A 121 8.43 -5.80 0.37
N SER A 122 9.34 -4.89 0.78
CA SER A 122 9.13 -3.44 0.63
C SER A 122 10.40 -2.60 0.72
N PHE A 123 10.28 -1.32 0.35
CA PHE A 123 11.35 -0.33 0.43
C PHE A 123 11.89 -0.04 1.85
N LYS A 124 11.16 -0.44 2.90
CA LYS A 124 11.50 -0.09 4.29
C LYS A 124 12.84 -0.66 4.76
N GLU A 125 13.39 -1.65 4.05
CA GLU A 125 14.75 -2.16 4.27
C GLU A 125 15.81 -1.08 4.23
N ARG A 126 15.67 -0.14 3.29
CA ARG A 126 16.69 0.88 3.06
C ARG A 126 16.90 1.76 4.27
N GLY A 127 15.81 2.38 4.73
CA GLY A 127 15.81 3.22 5.91
C GLY A 127 16.11 2.43 7.19
N GLY A 128 15.51 1.25 7.34
CA GLY A 128 15.74 0.39 8.51
C GLY A 128 17.20 -0.04 8.63
N ARG A 129 17.82 -0.53 7.55
CA ARG A 129 19.22 -0.94 7.53
C ARG A 129 20.15 0.23 7.80
N PHE A 130 19.92 1.39 7.18
CA PHE A 130 20.80 2.55 7.38
C PHE A 130 20.70 3.09 8.82
N ALA A 131 19.50 3.14 9.41
CA ALA A 131 19.35 3.52 10.81
C ALA A 131 20.10 2.56 11.74
N LEU A 132 19.97 1.23 11.54
CA LEU A 132 20.69 0.21 12.33
C LEU A 132 22.21 0.29 12.14
N HIS A 133 22.68 0.60 10.92
CA HIS A 133 24.10 0.74 10.61
C HIS A 133 24.76 1.85 11.43
N ASN A 134 24.04 2.96 11.64
CA ASN A 134 24.54 4.15 12.33
C ASN A 134 24.45 4.10 13.87
N LEU A 135 23.96 3.00 14.44
CA LEU A 135 23.94 2.83 15.89
C LEU A 135 25.36 2.64 16.44
N THR A 136 25.62 3.22 17.61
CA THR A 136 26.85 2.95 18.37
C THR A 136 26.87 1.50 18.87
N ASP A 137 28.05 0.98 19.24
CA ASP A 137 28.16 -0.39 19.77
C ASP A 137 27.38 -0.58 21.08
N GLU A 138 27.30 0.45 21.90
CA GLU A 138 26.49 0.48 23.12
C GLU A 138 24.99 0.39 22.80
N GLN A 139 24.53 1.16 21.81
CA GLN A 139 23.13 1.11 21.34
C GLN A 139 22.80 -0.25 20.70
N LYS A 140 23.71 -0.81 19.90
CA LYS A 140 23.53 -2.15 19.31
C LYS A 140 23.39 -3.23 20.38
N LYS A 141 24.21 -3.16 21.44
CA LYS A 141 24.12 -4.07 22.60
C LYS A 141 22.82 -3.90 23.38
N ALA A 142 22.38 -2.65 23.58
CA ALA A 142 21.11 -2.36 24.24
C ALA A 142 19.89 -2.85 23.43
N GLY A 143 20.06 -2.97 22.10
CA GLY A 143 19.01 -3.35 21.18
C GLY A 143 18.15 -2.16 20.78
N VAL A 144 17.30 -2.40 19.78
CA VAL A 144 16.31 -1.40 19.36
C VAL A 144 14.92 -1.98 19.46
N PHE A 145 13.99 -1.06 19.43
CA PHE A 145 12.60 -1.37 19.44
C PHE A 145 11.90 -0.65 18.27
N ALA A 146 10.84 -1.26 17.75
CA ALA A 146 10.11 -0.74 16.59
C ALA A 146 8.62 -0.62 16.91
N ALA A 147 8.06 0.58 16.76
CA ALA A 147 6.63 0.82 16.93
C ALA A 147 5.93 0.75 15.56
N SER A 148 5.83 -0.46 15.00
CA SER A 148 5.13 -0.70 13.73
C SER A 148 4.58 -2.12 13.70
N ALA A 149 3.35 -2.28 13.21
CA ALA A 149 2.76 -3.59 12.92
C ALA A 149 3.00 -4.02 11.45
N GLY A 150 3.75 -3.24 10.67
CA GLY A 150 3.87 -3.41 9.21
C GLY A 150 5.30 -3.45 8.68
N ASN A 151 5.47 -3.04 7.42
CA ASN A 151 6.69 -3.17 6.61
C ASN A 151 7.99 -2.73 7.30
N HIS A 152 7.94 -1.70 8.16
CA HIS A 152 9.13 -1.24 8.88
C HIS A 152 9.59 -2.22 9.97
N ALA A 153 8.67 -2.83 10.71
CA ALA A 153 9.03 -3.83 11.71
C ALA A 153 9.61 -5.09 11.06
N LEU A 154 9.08 -5.51 9.90
CA LEU A 154 9.65 -6.62 9.12
C LEU A 154 11.10 -6.33 8.72
N ALA A 155 11.36 -5.14 8.17
CA ALA A 155 12.70 -4.71 7.79
C ALA A 155 13.68 -4.69 8.98
N LEU A 156 13.27 -4.14 10.12
CA LEU A 156 14.11 -4.09 11.33
C LEU A 156 14.39 -5.49 11.90
N CYS A 157 13.37 -6.35 12.00
CA CYS A 157 13.53 -7.72 12.48
C CYS A 157 14.51 -8.52 11.60
N TRP A 158 14.40 -8.37 10.28
CA TRP A 158 15.27 -9.06 9.32
C TRP A 158 16.73 -8.61 9.45
N HIS A 159 17.00 -7.31 9.35
CA HIS A 159 18.38 -6.81 9.39
C HIS A 159 18.99 -6.83 10.78
N GLY A 160 18.19 -6.62 11.83
CA GLY A 160 18.66 -6.73 13.22
C GLY A 160 19.22 -8.11 13.52
N LYS A 161 18.55 -9.17 13.05
CA LYS A 161 19.04 -10.55 13.14
C LYS A 161 20.40 -10.73 12.44
N GLN A 162 20.57 -10.19 11.23
CA GLN A 162 21.84 -10.29 10.48
C GLN A 162 22.99 -9.55 11.17
N MET A 163 22.68 -8.43 11.82
CA MET A 163 23.65 -7.57 12.51
C MET A 163 23.89 -7.96 13.97
N GLY A 164 23.18 -8.98 14.50
CA GLY A 164 23.26 -9.36 15.91
C GLY A 164 22.68 -8.31 16.86
N VAL A 165 21.81 -7.42 16.37
CA VAL A 165 21.10 -6.41 17.16
C VAL A 165 19.79 -7.03 17.68
N PRO A 166 19.58 -7.12 19.01
CA PRO A 166 18.30 -7.57 19.56
C PRO A 166 17.17 -6.64 19.12
N ILE A 167 16.13 -7.21 18.50
CA ILE A 167 14.94 -6.48 18.06
C ILE A 167 13.76 -6.92 18.89
N THR A 168 13.14 -5.96 19.58
CA THR A 168 11.85 -6.19 20.26
C THR A 168 10.78 -5.32 19.62
N VAL A 169 9.80 -5.96 18.99
CA VAL A 169 8.62 -5.28 18.45
C VAL A 169 7.58 -5.23 19.56
N CYS A 170 7.55 -4.15 20.34
CA CYS A 170 6.36 -3.81 21.11
C CYS A 170 5.69 -2.58 20.49
N MET A 171 4.41 -2.41 20.75
CA MET A 171 3.71 -1.18 20.44
C MET A 171 3.53 -0.39 21.74
N PRO A 172 3.67 0.95 21.79
CA PRO A 172 4.79 1.90 21.46
C PRO A 172 5.89 1.95 22.57
N ARG A 173 7.12 2.54 22.44
CA ARG A 173 7.56 3.90 21.97
C ARG A 173 9.09 3.98 21.56
N TYR A 174 9.47 4.01 20.25
CA TYR A 174 10.87 3.97 19.69
C TYR A 174 10.96 4.02 18.12
N ILE A 175 12.18 4.08 17.52
CA ILE A 175 12.58 4.46 16.12
C ILE A 175 11.41 4.67 15.14
N ASN A 176 11.20 5.92 14.73
CA ASN A 176 10.14 6.30 13.80
C ASN A 176 10.45 5.81 12.37
N GLY A 177 9.60 4.92 11.85
CA GLY A 177 9.74 4.29 10.54
C GLY A 177 9.48 5.17 9.32
N TYR A 178 9.19 6.46 9.51
CA TYR A 178 9.13 7.43 8.42
C TYR A 178 9.74 8.78 8.77
N ASP A 179 9.96 9.12 10.05
CA ASP A 179 10.39 10.46 10.44
C ASP A 179 11.79 10.56 11.04
N HIS A 180 12.56 9.47 11.08
CA HIS A 180 13.96 9.54 11.47
C HIS A 180 14.86 9.89 10.27
N VAL A 181 15.81 10.83 10.41
CA VAL A 181 16.66 11.31 9.28
C VAL A 181 17.37 10.19 8.53
N ASP A 182 17.92 9.21 9.26
CA ASP A 182 18.55 8.05 8.60
C ASP A 182 17.53 7.17 7.86
N VAL A 183 16.28 7.10 8.32
CA VAL A 183 15.23 6.39 7.60
C VAL A 183 14.91 7.11 6.28
N LEU A 184 14.82 8.45 6.29
CA LEU A 184 14.66 9.24 5.08
C LEU A 184 15.87 9.09 4.15
N ALA A 185 17.10 9.15 4.68
CA ALA A 185 18.33 9.03 3.91
C ALA A 185 18.40 7.68 3.18
N GLY A 186 18.10 6.58 3.89
CA GLY A 186 18.00 5.26 3.28
C GLY A 186 16.94 5.22 2.18
N ALA A 187 15.73 5.73 2.43
CA ALA A 187 14.68 5.78 1.41
C ALA A 187 15.10 6.60 0.16
N GLY A 188 15.84 7.69 0.35
CA GLY A 188 16.34 8.54 -0.73
C GLY A 188 17.31 7.85 -1.69
N THR A 189 17.94 6.74 -1.29
CA THR A 189 18.78 5.93 -2.18
C THR A 189 18.03 5.42 -3.41
N ILE A 190 16.70 5.27 -3.32
CA ILE A 190 15.84 4.91 -4.46
C ILE A 190 15.91 5.97 -5.55
N GLY A 191 15.92 7.26 -5.18
CA GLY A 191 16.02 8.36 -6.12
C GLY A 191 17.34 8.34 -6.89
N ILE A 192 18.45 8.03 -6.21
CA ILE A 192 19.76 7.85 -6.85
C ILE A 192 19.69 6.69 -7.86
N GLU A 193 19.19 5.53 -7.43
CA GLU A 193 19.11 4.35 -8.30
C GLU A 193 18.22 4.59 -9.52
N ILE A 194 17.08 5.29 -9.38
CA ILE A 194 16.23 5.64 -10.53
C ILE A 194 17.01 6.50 -11.54
N LEU A 195 17.75 7.51 -11.07
CA LEU A 195 18.53 8.38 -11.94
C LEU A 195 19.73 7.68 -12.59
N GLU A 196 20.28 6.64 -11.95
CA GLU A 196 21.34 5.79 -12.51
C GLU A 196 20.79 4.76 -13.52
N GLN A 197 19.57 4.27 -13.32
CA GLN A 197 18.96 3.21 -14.14
C GLN A 197 18.14 3.76 -15.32
N LEU A 198 17.70 5.02 -15.27
CA LEU A 198 16.91 5.65 -16.32
C LEU A 198 17.44 7.05 -16.67
N ASP A 199 17.99 7.14 -17.87
CA ASP A 199 18.37 8.42 -18.45
C ASP A 199 17.14 9.27 -18.76
N ASN A 200 17.24 10.57 -18.49
CA ASN A 200 16.22 11.59 -18.81
C ASN A 200 14.81 11.25 -18.31
N VAL A 201 14.67 10.78 -17.07
CA VAL A 201 13.36 10.71 -16.42
C VAL A 201 12.76 12.12 -16.30
N ASP A 202 11.50 12.30 -16.69
CA ASP A 202 10.80 13.59 -16.63
C ASP A 202 10.09 13.77 -15.29
N ALA A 203 9.47 12.69 -14.77
CA ALA A 203 8.73 12.72 -13.51
C ALA A 203 8.91 11.42 -12.71
N ILE A 204 8.90 11.56 -11.37
CA ILE A 204 8.91 10.45 -10.43
C ILE A 204 7.66 10.55 -9.55
N VAL A 205 6.81 9.54 -9.66
CA VAL A 205 5.55 9.39 -8.91
C VAL A 205 5.80 8.56 -7.66
N VAL A 206 5.56 9.14 -6.48
CA VAL A 206 5.95 8.57 -5.19
C VAL A 206 4.73 8.36 -4.30
N PRO A 207 4.44 7.13 -3.82
CA PRO A 207 3.44 6.90 -2.78
C PRO A 207 3.80 7.62 -1.47
N VAL A 208 2.83 8.30 -0.86
CA VAL A 208 3.04 9.12 0.34
C VAL A 208 2.13 8.67 1.47
N GLY A 209 2.73 8.43 2.63
CA GLY A 209 2.05 8.32 3.91
C GLY A 209 2.67 9.33 4.87
N GLY A 210 3.44 8.87 5.86
CA GLY A 210 4.17 9.75 6.79
C GLY A 210 5.27 10.63 6.18
N GLY A 211 5.51 10.55 4.86
CA GLY A 211 6.40 11.47 4.12
C GLY A 211 7.86 11.02 3.96
N GLY A 212 8.33 10.02 4.70
CA GLY A 212 9.75 9.65 4.69
C GLY A 212 10.31 9.23 3.32
N LEU A 213 9.53 8.51 2.52
CA LEU A 213 9.93 8.06 1.18
C LEU A 213 10.09 9.24 0.21
N ILE A 214 9.05 10.07 0.10
CA ILE A 214 9.06 11.23 -0.80
C ILE A 214 10.08 12.28 -0.37
N ALA A 215 10.27 12.49 0.94
CA ALA A 215 11.28 13.41 1.45
C ALA A 215 12.70 12.99 1.04
N GLY A 216 13.03 11.71 1.25
CA GLY A 216 14.34 11.17 0.86
C GLY A 216 14.58 11.25 -0.64
N ILE A 217 13.60 10.82 -1.45
CA ILE A 217 13.70 10.85 -2.92
C ILE A 217 13.81 12.29 -3.42
N ALA A 218 12.98 13.21 -2.92
CA ALA A 218 12.99 14.60 -3.34
C ALA A 218 14.33 15.28 -3.05
N VAL A 219 14.92 15.05 -1.87
CA VAL A 219 16.27 15.56 -1.54
C VAL A 219 17.32 15.03 -2.51
N ALA A 220 17.30 13.73 -2.80
CA ALA A 220 18.27 13.10 -3.70
C ALA A 220 18.14 13.59 -5.14
N VAL A 221 16.92 13.56 -5.66
CA VAL A 221 16.63 13.85 -7.07
C VAL A 221 16.80 15.33 -7.34
N LYS A 222 16.29 16.23 -6.49
CA LYS A 222 16.45 17.67 -6.71
C LYS A 222 17.90 18.14 -6.58
N ALA A 223 18.75 17.43 -5.83
CA ALA A 223 20.19 17.73 -5.79
C ALA A 223 20.93 17.32 -7.08
N LEU A 224 20.51 16.22 -7.72
CA LEU A 224 21.18 15.67 -8.90
C LEU A 224 20.60 16.18 -10.23
N LYS A 225 19.27 16.20 -10.34
CA LYS A 225 18.52 16.65 -11.52
C LYS A 225 17.29 17.48 -11.07
N PRO A 226 17.46 18.78 -10.78
CA PRO A 226 16.38 19.65 -10.27
C PRO A 226 15.15 19.74 -11.17
N SER A 227 15.31 19.52 -12.48
CA SER A 227 14.24 19.58 -13.49
C SER A 227 13.26 18.41 -13.43
N VAL A 228 13.62 17.30 -12.78
CA VAL A 228 12.73 16.13 -12.65
C VAL A 228 11.58 16.47 -11.72
N GLU A 229 10.35 16.25 -12.17
CA GLU A 229 9.15 16.50 -11.39
C GLU A 229 8.96 15.41 -10.31
N ILE A 230 8.69 15.82 -9.07
CA ILE A 230 8.38 14.94 -7.95
C ILE A 230 6.90 15.07 -7.64
N ILE A 231 6.16 13.99 -7.90
CA ILE A 231 4.70 13.92 -7.76
C ILE A 231 4.38 12.96 -6.62
N GLY A 232 3.79 13.47 -5.54
CA GLY A 232 3.33 12.62 -4.44
C GLY A 232 1.90 12.11 -4.67
N VAL A 233 1.64 10.86 -4.27
CA VAL A 233 0.33 10.23 -4.38
C VAL A 233 -0.15 9.72 -3.03
N GLU A 234 -1.37 10.12 -2.64
CA GLU A 234 -2.06 9.65 -1.44
C GLU A 234 -3.42 9.03 -1.80
N SER A 235 -4.01 8.25 -0.89
CA SER A 235 -5.43 7.93 -0.97
C SER A 235 -6.26 9.18 -0.62
N THR A 236 -7.40 9.35 -1.27
CA THR A 236 -8.40 10.38 -0.88
C THR A 236 -8.85 10.24 0.58
N LEU A 237 -8.74 9.03 1.15
CA LEU A 237 -9.10 8.74 2.54
C LEU A 237 -8.00 9.09 3.55
N THR A 238 -6.77 9.38 3.11
CA THR A 238 -5.59 9.58 3.96
C THR A 238 -4.62 10.64 3.40
N ALA A 239 -5.15 11.75 2.88
CA ALA A 239 -4.38 12.82 2.23
C ALA A 239 -3.61 13.74 3.20
N SER A 240 -2.74 13.15 4.03
CA SER A 240 -2.05 13.82 5.13
C SER A 240 -0.99 14.85 4.69
N MET A 241 -0.19 14.53 3.66
CA MET A 241 0.85 15.39 3.12
C MET A 241 0.26 16.55 2.34
N LYS A 242 -0.77 16.30 1.54
CA LYS A 242 -1.51 17.37 0.85
C LYS A 242 -2.02 18.41 1.86
N ASN A 243 -2.71 17.97 2.90
CA ASN A 243 -3.21 18.86 3.95
C ASN A 243 -2.08 19.61 4.68
N ALA A 244 -0.97 18.92 4.99
CA ALA A 244 0.18 19.55 5.63
C ALA A 244 0.83 20.64 4.75
N LEU A 245 0.91 20.42 3.44
CA LEU A 245 1.43 21.42 2.50
C LEU A 245 0.50 22.63 2.37
N GLU A 246 -0.81 22.40 2.29
CA GLU A 246 -1.82 23.47 2.23
C GLU A 246 -1.83 24.33 3.51
N GLN A 247 -1.66 23.71 4.68
CA GLN A 247 -1.59 24.41 5.97
C GLN A 247 -0.18 24.93 6.30
N GLY A 248 0.83 24.57 5.50
CA GLY A 248 2.21 24.97 5.69
C GLY A 248 2.95 24.30 6.87
N ALA A 249 2.32 23.36 7.57
CA ALA A 249 2.85 22.61 8.71
C ALA A 249 2.20 21.21 8.84
N PRO A 250 2.85 20.23 9.51
CA PRO A 250 2.22 18.95 9.81
C PRO A 250 0.99 19.13 10.70
N VAL A 251 -0.17 18.66 10.22
CA VAL A 251 -1.45 18.77 10.93
C VAL A 251 -2.15 17.42 11.00
N PRO A 252 -2.91 17.14 12.08
CA PRO A 252 -3.77 15.97 12.14
C PRO A 252 -4.80 15.96 11.02
N THR A 253 -4.80 14.87 10.25
CA THR A 253 -5.75 14.60 9.18
C THR A 253 -6.66 13.44 9.60
N LYS A 254 -7.95 13.58 9.30
CA LYS A 254 -8.91 12.48 9.48
C LYS A 254 -8.57 11.35 8.52
N ILE A 255 -8.33 10.17 9.05
CA ILE A 255 -8.07 8.96 8.28
C ILE A 255 -9.27 8.02 8.31
N SER A 256 -9.46 7.27 7.22
CA SER A 256 -10.41 6.15 7.15
C SER A 256 -9.70 4.89 6.66
N PRO A 257 -10.24 3.69 6.93
CA PRO A 257 -9.67 2.46 6.39
C PRO A 257 -9.55 2.51 4.86
N THR A 258 -8.38 2.15 4.34
CA THR A 258 -8.03 2.21 2.91
C THR A 258 -7.29 0.94 2.49
N LEU A 259 -7.37 0.57 1.21
CA LEU A 259 -6.51 -0.45 0.61
C LEU A 259 -5.01 -0.09 0.70
N ALA A 260 -4.68 1.20 0.79
CA ALA A 260 -3.33 1.70 1.01
C ALA A 260 -3.04 1.94 2.50
N ASP A 261 -3.21 0.90 3.32
CA ASP A 261 -3.04 0.93 4.77
C ASP A 261 -1.65 1.38 5.22
N GLY A 262 -0.60 1.00 4.50
CA GLY A 262 0.78 1.46 4.70
C GLY A 262 0.98 2.96 4.50
N LEU A 263 0.03 3.65 3.86
CA LEU A 263 -0.01 5.11 3.70
C LEU A 263 -0.91 5.81 4.72
N ALA A 264 -1.67 5.06 5.53
CA ALA A 264 -2.67 5.60 6.46
C ALA A 264 -2.05 6.24 7.71
N VAL A 265 -1.37 7.36 7.53
CA VAL A 265 -0.72 8.14 8.60
C VAL A 265 -1.51 9.43 8.83
N SER A 266 -1.91 9.68 10.07
CA SER A 266 -2.75 10.85 10.41
C SER A 266 -1.98 12.16 10.49
N VAL A 267 -0.69 12.11 10.85
CA VAL A 267 0.17 13.29 10.96
C VAL A 267 1.47 13.00 10.23
N VAL A 268 1.81 13.83 9.26
CA VAL A 268 3.08 13.74 8.53
C VAL A 268 4.24 13.91 9.52
N GLY A 269 5.35 13.21 9.28
CA GLY A 269 6.56 13.40 10.06
C GLY A 269 7.09 14.84 9.98
N VAL A 270 7.61 15.37 11.09
CA VAL A 270 8.14 16.74 11.16
C VAL A 270 9.39 16.91 10.32
N ASN A 271 10.31 15.93 10.36
CA ASN A 271 11.50 15.92 9.52
C ASN A 271 11.12 15.64 8.07
N SER A 272 10.16 14.74 7.86
CA SER A 272 9.65 14.41 6.52
C SER A 272 9.09 15.63 5.81
N PHE A 273 8.23 16.38 6.50
CA PHE A 273 7.64 17.61 5.98
C PHE A 273 8.70 18.69 5.73
N HIS A 274 9.57 18.94 6.72
CA HIS A 274 10.65 19.93 6.62
C HIS A 274 11.54 19.69 5.38
N ASN A 275 11.89 18.45 5.11
CA ASN A 275 12.77 18.10 4.01
C ASN A 275 12.07 18.03 2.65
N ALA A 276 10.78 17.69 2.62
CA ALA A 276 9.98 17.57 1.39
C ALA A 276 9.37 18.91 0.93
N LYS A 277 9.04 19.82 1.85
CA LYS A 277 8.45 21.13 1.55
C LYS A 277 9.34 21.90 0.57
N GLY A 278 8.74 22.43 -0.50
CA GLY A 278 9.43 23.15 -1.57
C GLY A 278 10.23 22.28 -2.55
N LYS A 279 10.22 20.95 -2.39
CA LYS A 279 10.84 20.00 -3.34
C LYS A 279 9.83 19.07 -4.02
N ILE A 280 8.60 19.03 -3.51
CA ILE A 280 7.45 18.37 -4.15
C ILE A 280 6.84 19.36 -5.13
N ASP A 281 6.66 18.96 -6.38
CA ASP A 281 6.07 19.82 -7.41
C ASP A 281 4.54 19.80 -7.34
N ARG A 282 3.93 18.63 -7.09
CA ARG A 282 2.50 18.51 -6.78
C ARG A 282 2.15 17.25 -5.98
N MET A 283 1.01 17.32 -5.30
CA MET A 283 0.35 16.18 -4.65
C MET A 283 -0.95 15.84 -5.40
N ILE A 284 -1.18 14.55 -5.63
CA ILE A 284 -2.42 14.03 -6.19
C ILE A 284 -3.03 12.98 -5.25
N THR A 285 -4.33 12.78 -5.38
CA THR A 285 -5.07 11.80 -4.59
C THR A 285 -5.81 10.83 -5.49
N VAL A 286 -5.80 9.55 -5.13
CA VAL A 286 -6.47 8.47 -5.85
C VAL A 286 -7.56 7.83 -5.01
N GLU A 287 -8.65 7.42 -5.66
CA GLU A 287 -9.76 6.76 -4.99
C GLU A 287 -9.43 5.28 -4.72
N GLU A 288 -10.18 4.67 -3.80
CA GLU A 288 -10.04 3.23 -3.49
C GLU A 288 -10.26 2.34 -4.73
N ALA A 289 -11.11 2.76 -5.65
CA ALA A 289 -11.34 2.06 -6.91
C ALA A 289 -10.10 2.11 -7.82
N ASP A 290 -9.43 3.26 -7.91
CA ASP A 290 -8.19 3.41 -8.69
C ASP A 290 -7.08 2.49 -8.15
N ILE A 291 -6.95 2.41 -6.82
CA ILE A 291 -5.97 1.55 -6.15
C ILE A 291 -6.26 0.07 -6.45
N ALA A 292 -7.53 -0.35 -6.34
CA ALA A 292 -7.93 -1.73 -6.64
C ALA A 292 -7.65 -2.10 -8.10
N VAL A 293 -7.96 -1.20 -9.04
CA VAL A 293 -7.65 -1.38 -10.47
C VAL A 293 -6.14 -1.45 -10.69
N ALA A 294 -5.34 -0.60 -10.04
CA ALA A 294 -3.89 -0.64 -10.16
C ALA A 294 -3.27 -1.95 -9.66
N VAL A 295 -3.74 -2.48 -8.52
CA VAL A 295 -3.34 -3.80 -8.02
C VAL A 295 -3.65 -4.88 -9.06
N LEU A 296 -4.88 -4.89 -9.57
CA LEU A 296 -5.31 -5.84 -10.60
C LEU A 296 -4.45 -5.73 -11.87
N ARG A 297 -4.14 -4.52 -12.34
CA ARG A 297 -3.29 -4.31 -13.53
C ARG A 297 -1.86 -4.75 -13.31
N LEU A 298 -1.29 -4.54 -12.13
CA LEU A 298 0.05 -5.05 -11.81
C LEU A 298 0.08 -6.60 -11.81
N ILE A 299 -0.99 -7.26 -11.35
CA ILE A 299 -1.12 -8.72 -11.42
C ILE A 299 -1.25 -9.18 -12.88
N GLU A 300 -2.14 -8.55 -13.65
CA GLU A 300 -2.48 -8.98 -15.01
C GLU A 300 -1.40 -8.63 -16.04
N LEU A 301 -0.77 -7.47 -15.92
CA LEU A 301 0.16 -6.95 -16.92
C LEU A 301 1.62 -7.22 -16.54
N GLU A 302 1.96 -7.09 -15.25
CA GLU A 302 3.35 -7.16 -14.76
C GLU A 302 3.68 -8.46 -14.02
N LYS A 303 2.66 -9.30 -13.75
CA LYS A 303 2.78 -10.59 -13.05
C LYS A 303 3.40 -10.46 -11.65
N VAL A 304 3.10 -9.34 -10.98
CA VAL A 304 3.52 -9.09 -9.59
C VAL A 304 2.32 -8.83 -8.69
N VAL A 305 2.49 -9.08 -7.40
CA VAL A 305 1.43 -8.92 -6.40
C VAL A 305 1.81 -7.77 -5.46
N PRO A 306 1.36 -6.54 -5.74
CA PRO A 306 1.60 -5.39 -4.86
C PRO A 306 0.57 -5.35 -3.72
N GLU A 307 0.94 -4.72 -2.61
CA GLU A 307 -0.02 -4.20 -1.63
C GLU A 307 -0.68 -2.91 -2.17
N GLY A 308 -1.79 -2.45 -1.57
CA GLY A 308 -2.48 -1.25 -2.08
C GLY A 308 -1.60 0.00 -2.08
N SER A 309 -0.78 0.19 -1.03
CA SER A 309 0.21 1.27 -0.94
C SER A 309 1.25 1.20 -2.07
N GLY A 310 1.68 -0.02 -2.42
CA GLY A 310 2.59 -0.27 -3.53
C GLY A 310 1.99 0.02 -4.91
N ALA A 311 0.66 -0.05 -5.03
CA ALA A 311 -0.04 0.21 -6.27
C ALA A 311 -0.44 1.69 -6.47
N CYS A 312 -0.38 2.55 -5.44
CA CYS A 312 -0.84 3.94 -5.52
C CYS A 312 -0.20 4.74 -6.67
N GLY A 313 1.10 4.56 -6.89
CA GLY A 313 1.79 5.24 -7.98
C GLY A 313 1.28 4.85 -9.37
N VAL A 314 0.91 3.57 -9.56
CA VAL A 314 0.27 3.06 -10.78
C VAL A 314 -1.21 3.43 -10.84
N ALA A 315 -1.87 3.61 -9.71
CA ALA A 315 -3.24 4.14 -9.67
C ALA A 315 -3.27 5.57 -10.22
N ALA A 316 -2.36 6.44 -9.78
CA ALA A 316 -2.15 7.78 -10.29
C ALA A 316 -1.77 7.80 -11.78
N ILE A 317 -0.84 6.91 -12.14
CA ILE A 317 -0.67 6.29 -13.44
C ILE A 317 -1.87 6.35 -14.39
N LEU A 318 -2.78 5.45 -14.05
CA LEU A 318 -3.88 5.01 -14.86
C LEU A 318 -5.02 6.02 -14.77
N SER A 319 -5.30 6.59 -13.59
CA SER A 319 -5.56 8.02 -13.32
C SER A 319 -6.39 8.83 -14.32
N GLY A 320 -5.73 9.13 -15.44
CA GLY A 320 -6.02 10.30 -16.27
C GLY A 320 -5.60 11.62 -15.60
N GLN A 321 -5.35 11.66 -14.28
CA GLN A 321 -4.93 12.87 -13.57
C GLN A 321 -3.52 13.36 -13.96
N LEU A 322 -2.73 12.53 -14.64
CA LEU A 322 -1.37 12.82 -15.09
C LEU A 322 -1.26 12.93 -16.61
N ASP A 323 -2.34 13.26 -17.32
CA ASP A 323 -2.35 13.32 -18.79
C ASP A 323 -1.46 14.42 -19.39
N ASP A 324 -1.05 15.40 -18.59
CA ASP A 324 -0.03 16.38 -18.96
C ASP A 324 1.37 15.75 -19.15
N LEU A 325 1.57 14.51 -18.67
CA LEU A 325 2.80 13.74 -18.85
C LEU A 325 2.76 12.79 -20.06
N LYS A 326 1.74 12.84 -20.92
CA LYS A 326 1.70 11.99 -22.12
C LYS A 326 2.96 12.13 -22.97
N GLY A 327 3.49 11.00 -23.43
CA GLY A 327 4.75 10.90 -24.17
C GLY A 327 6.03 11.12 -23.36
N ARG A 328 5.93 11.38 -22.04
CA ARG A 328 7.08 11.59 -21.16
C ARG A 328 7.51 10.31 -20.45
N ARG A 329 8.77 10.30 -19.98
CA ARG A 329 9.35 9.24 -19.16
C ARG A 329 8.98 9.40 -17.70
N VAL A 330 8.19 8.48 -17.18
CA VAL A 330 7.67 8.53 -15.82
C VAL A 330 8.10 7.29 -15.05
N ALA A 331 8.84 7.49 -13.96
CA ALA A 331 9.14 6.42 -13.01
C ALA A 331 8.13 6.43 -11.86
N THR A 332 7.70 5.25 -11.41
CA THR A 332 6.85 5.11 -10.23
C THR A 332 7.35 3.96 -9.35
N ILE A 333 7.18 4.11 -8.04
CA ILE A 333 7.69 3.14 -7.07
C ILE A 333 6.59 2.14 -6.71
N VAL A 334 6.82 0.86 -7.01
CA VAL A 334 5.98 -0.23 -6.49
C VAL A 334 6.50 -0.59 -5.10
N SER A 335 6.05 0.17 -4.10
CA SER A 335 6.74 0.30 -2.81
C SER A 335 6.75 -0.94 -1.92
N GLY A 336 5.77 -1.83 -2.09
CA GLY A 336 5.65 -3.04 -1.28
C GLY A 336 4.66 -4.07 -1.84
N GLY A 337 4.79 -5.30 -1.36
CA GLY A 337 3.99 -6.46 -1.77
C GLY A 337 3.43 -7.27 -0.60
N ASN A 338 3.43 -6.72 0.62
CA ASN A 338 3.02 -7.45 1.82
C ASN A 338 1.50 -7.41 2.02
N ILE A 339 0.79 -8.10 1.13
CA ILE A 339 -0.67 -8.19 1.13
C ILE A 339 -1.14 -9.60 1.55
N ASP A 340 -2.13 -9.68 2.42
CA ASP A 340 -2.76 -10.96 2.77
C ASP A 340 -3.79 -11.38 1.70
N SER A 341 -4.11 -12.68 1.65
CA SER A 341 -5.01 -13.24 0.64
C SER A 341 -6.42 -12.63 0.66
N THR A 342 -6.90 -12.18 1.82
CA THR A 342 -8.23 -11.58 1.98
C THR A 342 -8.25 -10.18 1.39
N ALA A 343 -7.26 -9.35 1.71
CA ALA A 343 -7.10 -8.02 1.11
C ALA A 343 -6.89 -8.12 -0.41
N LEU A 344 -6.06 -9.07 -0.86
CA LEU A 344 -5.82 -9.34 -2.27
C LEU A 344 -7.12 -9.71 -3.01
N ASN A 345 -7.92 -10.63 -2.45
CA ASN A 345 -9.19 -11.03 -3.08
C ASN A 345 -10.15 -9.84 -3.21
N ARG A 346 -10.24 -8.98 -2.19
CA ARG A 346 -11.06 -7.76 -2.24
C ARG A 346 -10.59 -6.79 -3.33
N CYS A 347 -9.28 -6.64 -3.52
CA CYS A 347 -8.73 -5.82 -4.62
C CYS A 347 -9.12 -6.40 -5.99
N ILE A 348 -9.00 -7.72 -6.16
CA ILE A 348 -9.37 -8.40 -7.40
C ILE A 348 -10.86 -8.22 -7.71
N GLU A 349 -11.74 -8.48 -6.74
CA GLU A 349 -13.19 -8.32 -6.91
C GLU A 349 -13.58 -6.88 -7.24
N ARG A 350 -13.02 -5.89 -6.54
CA ARG A 350 -13.25 -4.47 -6.82
C ARG A 350 -12.74 -4.05 -8.20
N GLY A 351 -11.54 -4.51 -8.58
CA GLY A 351 -10.98 -4.26 -9.91
C GLY A 351 -11.81 -4.91 -11.03
N MET A 352 -12.29 -6.14 -10.83
CA MET A 352 -13.19 -6.81 -11.77
C MET A 352 -14.54 -6.11 -11.88
N ALA A 353 -15.08 -5.62 -10.75
CA ALA A 353 -16.31 -4.84 -10.73
C ALA A 353 -16.16 -3.52 -11.51
N HIS A 354 -15.03 -2.85 -11.34
CA HIS A 354 -14.69 -1.66 -12.09
C HIS A 354 -14.58 -1.92 -13.61
N ASP A 355 -14.02 -3.05 -14.02
CA ASP A 355 -13.90 -3.45 -15.42
C ASP A 355 -15.21 -3.97 -16.04
N HIS A 356 -16.30 -3.98 -15.28
CA HIS A 356 -17.56 -4.65 -15.63
C HIS A 356 -17.42 -6.15 -15.90
N ARG A 357 -16.31 -6.76 -15.47
CA ARG A 357 -16.13 -8.22 -15.51
C ARG A 357 -16.86 -8.91 -14.38
N LEU A 358 -17.21 -8.18 -13.32
CA LEU A 358 -18.13 -8.59 -12.28
C LEU A 358 -19.24 -7.55 -12.18
N ILE A 359 -20.50 -7.93 -12.35
CA ILE A 359 -21.63 -6.99 -12.36
C ILE A 359 -22.69 -7.43 -11.37
N ARG A 360 -23.45 -6.45 -10.86
CA ARG A 360 -24.63 -6.68 -10.04
C ARG A 360 -25.84 -6.00 -10.68
N PHE A 361 -26.92 -6.75 -10.85
CA PHE A 361 -28.16 -6.24 -11.38
C PHE A 361 -29.35 -6.98 -10.77
N SER A 362 -30.52 -6.35 -10.82
CA SER A 362 -31.76 -6.95 -10.36
C SER A 362 -32.79 -6.94 -11.48
N VAL A 363 -33.49 -8.05 -11.64
CA VAL A 363 -34.56 -8.23 -12.64
C VAL A 363 -35.83 -8.64 -11.91
N VAL A 364 -36.96 -8.06 -12.30
CA VAL A 364 -38.26 -8.51 -11.83
C VAL A 364 -38.79 -9.57 -12.79
N VAL A 365 -39.12 -10.76 -12.27
CA VAL A 365 -39.72 -11.85 -13.05
C VAL A 365 -41.04 -12.29 -12.42
N SER A 366 -41.89 -12.99 -13.17
CA SER A 366 -43.12 -13.58 -12.61
C SER A 366 -42.80 -14.62 -11.53
N ASP A 367 -43.51 -14.63 -10.41
CA ASP A 367 -43.38 -15.63 -9.34
C ASP A 367 -44.17 -16.90 -9.69
N ARG A 368 -43.79 -17.55 -10.80
CA ARG A 368 -44.33 -18.84 -11.24
C ARG A 368 -43.23 -19.88 -11.34
N CYS A 369 -43.64 -21.15 -11.30
CA CYS A 369 -42.75 -22.27 -11.61
C CYS A 369 -42.06 -22.06 -12.97
N GLY A 370 -40.74 -22.23 -13.00
CA GLY A 370 -39.92 -22.11 -14.20
C GLY A 370 -39.40 -20.70 -14.53
N ALA A 371 -39.90 -19.63 -13.91
CA ALA A 371 -39.47 -18.28 -14.24
C ALA A 371 -37.97 -18.03 -14.00
N ILE A 372 -37.42 -18.53 -12.88
CA ILE A 372 -35.98 -18.46 -12.57
C ILE A 372 -35.17 -19.28 -13.59
N ASN A 373 -35.67 -20.43 -14.02
CA ASN A 373 -35.01 -21.26 -15.03
C ASN A 373 -34.96 -20.57 -16.41
N GLU A 374 -36.02 -19.87 -16.79
CA GLU A 374 -36.04 -19.07 -18.02
C GLU A 374 -35.04 -17.91 -17.96
N LEU A 375 -34.93 -17.25 -16.81
CA LEU A 375 -33.95 -16.18 -16.59
C LEU A 375 -32.50 -16.71 -16.62
N SER A 376 -32.23 -17.81 -15.91
CA SER A 376 -30.88 -18.40 -15.88
C SER A 376 -30.46 -18.90 -17.26
N GLN A 377 -31.36 -19.55 -18.00
CA GLN A 377 -31.09 -19.98 -19.37
C GLN A 377 -30.83 -18.78 -20.29
N PHE A 378 -31.63 -17.71 -20.18
CA PHE A 378 -31.44 -16.50 -20.99
C PHE A 378 -30.08 -15.83 -20.74
N ILE A 379 -29.63 -15.79 -19.47
CA ILE A 379 -28.31 -15.27 -19.10
C ILE A 379 -27.20 -16.18 -19.64
N ALA A 380 -27.37 -17.50 -19.54
CA ALA A 380 -26.42 -18.48 -20.05
C ALA A 380 -26.28 -18.42 -21.59
N ASP A 381 -27.38 -18.23 -22.32
CA ASP A 381 -27.39 -18.10 -23.79
C ASP A 381 -26.62 -16.86 -24.27
N LEU A 382 -26.49 -15.84 -23.42
CA LEU A 382 -25.66 -14.67 -23.68
C LEU A 382 -24.17 -14.92 -23.37
N GLY A 383 -23.83 -16.04 -22.73
CA GLY A 383 -22.48 -16.40 -22.34
C GLY A 383 -22.03 -15.77 -21.01
N VAL A 384 -22.97 -15.39 -20.15
CA VAL A 384 -22.73 -14.76 -18.85
C VAL A 384 -22.77 -15.81 -17.75
N SER A 385 -21.79 -15.81 -16.84
CA SER A 385 -21.72 -16.77 -15.72
C SER A 385 -22.34 -16.16 -14.47
N ILE A 386 -23.31 -16.84 -13.88
CA ILE A 386 -23.93 -16.42 -12.62
C ILE A 386 -23.02 -16.86 -11.45
N LYS A 387 -22.73 -15.95 -10.52
CA LYS A 387 -21.96 -16.22 -9.30
C LYS A 387 -22.84 -16.36 -8.08
N ASP A 388 -23.81 -15.49 -7.99
CA ASP A 388 -24.75 -15.45 -6.88
C ASP A 388 -26.12 -15.02 -7.39
N MET A 389 -27.17 -15.59 -6.81
CA MET A 389 -28.54 -15.29 -7.14
C MET A 389 -29.39 -15.39 -5.86
N ASP A 390 -30.03 -14.29 -5.52
CA ASP A 390 -30.93 -14.19 -4.37
C ASP A 390 -32.29 -13.64 -4.80
N THR A 391 -33.36 -14.06 -4.12
CA THR A 391 -34.73 -13.61 -4.41
C THR A 391 -35.29 -12.81 -3.23
N ASP A 392 -35.67 -11.56 -3.49
CA ASP A 392 -36.35 -10.71 -2.52
C ASP A 392 -37.87 -10.82 -2.71
N ARG A 393 -38.51 -11.60 -1.83
CA ARG A 393 -39.97 -11.82 -1.77
C ARG A 393 -40.70 -10.90 -0.76
N PRO A 394 -40.19 -10.61 0.46
CA PRO A 394 -40.99 -9.97 1.51
C PRO A 394 -41.22 -8.46 1.33
N TYR A 395 -40.41 -7.75 0.54
CA TYR A 395 -40.38 -6.28 0.52
C TYR A 395 -40.80 -5.63 -0.81
N GLN A 396 -41.44 -6.37 -1.73
CA GLN A 396 -41.94 -5.80 -2.98
C GLN A 396 -43.17 -4.90 -2.75
N ARG A 397 -43.05 -3.65 -3.21
CA ARG A 397 -44.05 -2.58 -2.99
C ARG A 397 -45.23 -2.57 -3.96
N HIS A 398 -45.26 -3.41 -5.01
CA HIS A 398 -46.15 -3.18 -6.15
C HIS A 398 -46.95 -4.37 -6.71
N ASP A 399 -46.51 -5.64 -6.58
CA ASP A 399 -47.27 -6.81 -7.08
C ASP A 399 -46.86 -8.11 -6.37
N ILE A 400 -47.84 -8.95 -5.99
CA ILE A 400 -47.67 -10.26 -5.32
C ILE A 400 -47.33 -11.39 -6.30
N PHE A 401 -47.50 -11.19 -7.61
CA PHE A 401 -47.23 -12.19 -8.64
C PHE A 401 -45.85 -12.04 -9.29
N SER A 402 -45.01 -11.20 -8.72
CA SER A 402 -43.65 -10.97 -9.20
C SER A 402 -42.64 -11.28 -8.10
N VAL A 403 -41.39 -11.48 -8.48
CA VAL A 403 -40.28 -11.62 -7.55
C VAL A 403 -39.08 -10.87 -8.12
N ARG A 404 -38.39 -10.13 -7.27
CA ARG A 404 -37.13 -9.46 -7.63
C ARG A 404 -35.99 -10.44 -7.44
N VAL A 405 -35.25 -10.70 -8.51
CA VAL A 405 -34.06 -11.55 -8.50
C VAL A 405 -32.83 -10.67 -8.55
N ASN A 406 -32.01 -10.70 -7.50
CA ASN A 406 -30.73 -10.01 -7.42
C ASN A 406 -29.64 -10.96 -7.89
N ILE A 407 -28.84 -10.54 -8.88
CA ILE A 407 -27.84 -11.39 -9.52
C ILE A 407 -26.48 -10.71 -9.46
N ILE A 408 -25.46 -11.48 -9.06
CA ILE A 408 -24.06 -11.18 -9.31
C ILE A 408 -23.58 -12.10 -10.43
N ALA A 409 -23.01 -11.53 -11.48
CA ALA A 409 -22.58 -12.28 -12.65
C ALA A 409 -21.23 -11.81 -13.19
N GLU A 410 -20.51 -12.72 -13.83
CA GLU A 410 -19.28 -12.43 -14.55
C GLU A 410 -19.55 -12.20 -16.04
N THR A 411 -18.94 -11.15 -16.57
CA THR A 411 -18.94 -10.86 -18.00
C THR A 411 -17.49 -10.74 -18.52
N ARG A 412 -17.35 -10.54 -19.83
CA ARG A 412 -16.03 -10.39 -20.47
C ARG A 412 -15.49 -8.96 -20.39
N GLY A 413 -16.30 -8.03 -19.89
CA GLY A 413 -16.02 -6.60 -19.82
C GLY A 413 -17.23 -5.76 -20.24
N PHE A 414 -17.01 -4.46 -20.39
CA PHE A 414 -18.06 -3.47 -20.60
C PHE A 414 -19.03 -3.80 -21.74
N GLU A 415 -18.53 -4.11 -22.95
CA GLU A 415 -19.39 -4.40 -24.12
C GLU A 415 -20.31 -5.60 -23.87
N HIS A 416 -19.79 -6.63 -23.20
CA HIS A 416 -20.57 -7.82 -22.89
C HIS A 416 -21.63 -7.53 -21.82
N ALA A 417 -21.27 -6.77 -20.79
CA ALA A 417 -22.21 -6.28 -19.78
C ALA A 417 -23.30 -5.39 -20.37
N GLU A 418 -22.97 -4.53 -21.34
CA GLU A 418 -23.93 -3.66 -22.01
C GLU A 418 -24.88 -4.46 -22.91
N LYS A 419 -24.38 -5.46 -23.63
CA LYS A 419 -25.20 -6.41 -24.40
C LYS A 419 -26.20 -7.14 -23.50
N LEU A 420 -25.76 -7.62 -22.34
CA LEU A 420 -26.63 -8.24 -21.35
C LEU A 420 -27.71 -7.27 -20.88
N ASN A 421 -27.34 -6.03 -20.53
CA ASN A 421 -28.29 -5.02 -20.06
C ASN A 421 -29.39 -4.75 -21.10
N LYS A 422 -29.00 -4.49 -22.34
CA LYS A 422 -29.93 -4.23 -23.45
C LYS A 422 -30.88 -5.42 -23.68
N ALA A 423 -30.36 -6.63 -23.61
CA ALA A 423 -31.14 -7.86 -23.77
C ALA A 423 -32.14 -8.08 -22.61
N LEU A 424 -31.72 -7.83 -21.37
CA LEU A 424 -32.58 -7.92 -20.19
C LEU A 424 -33.69 -6.86 -20.20
N LEU A 425 -33.37 -5.59 -20.50
CA LEU A 425 -34.35 -4.51 -20.61
C LEU A 425 -35.40 -4.82 -21.69
N LYS A 426 -34.97 -5.34 -22.85
CA LYS A 426 -35.89 -5.73 -23.92
C LYS A 426 -36.87 -6.83 -23.51
N ARG A 427 -36.43 -7.79 -22.68
CA ARG A 427 -37.23 -8.97 -22.31
C ARG A 427 -38.09 -8.75 -21.06
N TYR A 428 -37.55 -8.07 -20.05
CA TYR A 428 -38.15 -7.97 -18.72
C TYR A 428 -38.58 -6.55 -18.34
N GLY A 429 -38.25 -5.54 -19.16
CA GLY A 429 -38.66 -4.15 -18.97
C GLY A 429 -37.90 -3.45 -17.83
N GLN A 430 -38.14 -3.87 -16.59
CA GLN A 430 -37.54 -3.26 -15.40
C GLN A 430 -36.28 -4.00 -14.96
N VAL A 431 -35.12 -3.37 -15.16
CA VAL A 431 -33.82 -3.86 -14.72
C VAL A 431 -33.14 -2.78 -13.89
N ASP A 432 -32.96 -3.03 -12.60
CA ASP A 432 -32.17 -2.18 -11.72
C ASP A 432 -30.71 -2.67 -11.80
N ALA A 433 -29.96 -2.16 -12.77
CA ALA A 433 -28.55 -2.51 -12.91
C ALA A 433 -27.63 -1.47 -12.30
N VAL A 434 -26.73 -1.92 -11.45
CA VAL A 434 -25.71 -1.06 -10.85
C VAL A 434 -24.45 -1.15 -11.73
N PHE A 435 -24.48 -0.52 -12.91
CA PHE A 435 -23.27 -0.25 -13.70
C PHE A 435 -22.61 1.02 -13.16
N LYS A 436 -22.15 0.99 -11.90
CA LYS A 436 -21.85 2.23 -11.16
C LYS A 436 -20.60 3.00 -11.57
N HIS A 437 -19.84 2.55 -12.56
CA HIS A 437 -18.64 3.26 -13.01
C HIS A 437 -18.57 3.26 -14.53
N MET A 438 -18.24 4.40 -15.14
CA MET A 438 -17.76 4.40 -16.53
C MET A 438 -16.38 3.74 -16.56
N PRO A 439 -16.04 2.95 -17.58
CA PRO A 439 -14.73 2.32 -17.67
C PRO A 439 -13.61 3.36 -17.69
N TYR A 440 -12.49 3.03 -17.03
CA TYR A 440 -11.21 3.72 -17.20
C TYR A 440 -10.79 3.56 -18.66
N MET A 441 -10.96 4.62 -19.44
CA MET A 441 -10.62 4.67 -20.85
C MET A 441 -11.40 3.65 -21.69
N ALA A 442 -12.68 3.94 -21.92
CA ALA A 442 -13.29 3.66 -23.22
C ALA A 442 -13.12 4.90 -24.12
N LYS A 443 -11.88 5.13 -24.56
CA LYS A 443 -11.56 5.88 -25.78
C LYS A 443 -10.37 5.22 -26.45
#